data_AF-B4GXH5-F1
#
_entry.id   AF-B4GXH5-F1
#
_cell.length_a   1.000
_cell.length_b   1.000
_cell.length_c   1.000
_cell.angle_alpha   90.00
_cell.angle_beta   90.00
_cell.angle_gamma   90.00
#
_symmetry.space_group_name_H-M   'P 1'
#
loop_
_entity.id
_entity.type
_entity.pdbx_description
1 polymer ?
#
loop_
_entity_poly.entity_id
_entity_poly.type
_entity_poly.pdbx_seq_one_letter_code
_entity_poly.pdbx_strand_id
1 'polypeptide(L)'
;MSQELITQHEAIEDLQQTEEMVVEFHRSVNATLETFLNESKTLYTQTNYVNYDQEDYCKRGELMFAQLMDIATQCRDMMAEYRIKLAKEEMLSCKYSPNSQR
;
A
#
# COMPACT_ATOMS: atom_id res chain seq x y z
N MET A 1 22.46 22.91 -17.67
CA MET A 1 21.33 21.95 -17.70
C MET A 1 20.10 22.71 -18.16
N SER A 2 19.31 22.20 -19.11
CA SER A 2 18.04 22.86 -19.46
C SER A 2 17.04 22.65 -18.32
N GLN A 3 16.12 23.61 -18.15
CA GLN A 3 15.08 23.56 -17.12
C GLN A 3 14.16 22.32 -17.26
N GLU A 4 14.02 21.83 -18.48
CA GLU A 4 13.27 20.62 -18.82
C GLU A 4 13.96 19.35 -18.32
N LEU A 5 15.29 19.24 -18.46
CA LEU A 5 16.05 18.12 -17.92
C LEU A 5 16.01 18.09 -16.40
N ILE A 6 16.05 19.24 -15.73
CA ILE A 6 15.90 19.35 -14.27
C ILE A 6 14.52 18.80 -13.84
N THR A 7 13.46 19.22 -14.54
CA THR A 7 12.08 18.77 -14.26
C THR A 7 11.92 17.26 -14.44
N GLN A 8 12.59 16.66 -15.42
CA GLN A 8 12.58 15.21 -15.62
C GLN A 8 13.30 14.47 -14.50
N HIS A 9 14.48 14.94 -14.06
CA HIS A 9 15.22 14.30 -12.97
C HIS A 9 14.44 14.36 -11.66
N GLU A 10 13.85 15.51 -11.32
CA GLU A 10 13.01 15.66 -10.13
C GLU A 10 11.81 14.70 -10.13
N ALA A 11 11.17 14.50 -11.30
CA ALA A 11 10.06 13.56 -11.43
C ALA A 11 10.48 12.09 -11.26
N ILE A 12 11.68 11.73 -11.73
CA ILE A 12 12.25 10.39 -11.56
C ILE A 12 12.64 10.15 -10.09
N GLU A 13 13.27 11.12 -9.43
CA GLU A 13 13.64 11.03 -8.02
C GLU A 13 12.40 10.86 -7.12
N ASP A 14 11.35 11.66 -7.32
CA ASP A 14 10.08 11.54 -6.59
C ASP A 14 9.40 10.17 -6.84
N LEU A 15 9.46 9.68 -8.08
CA LEU A 15 8.93 8.36 -8.43
C LEU A 15 9.68 7.23 -7.71
N GLN A 16 11.01 7.25 -7.71
CA GLN A 16 11.85 6.25 -7.05
C GLN A 16 11.63 6.24 -5.53
N GLN A 17 11.61 7.42 -4.91
CA GLN A 17 11.32 7.52 -3.48
C GLN A 17 9.94 6.96 -3.14
N THR A 18 8.94 7.22 -3.99
CA THR A 18 7.58 6.70 -3.78
C THR A 18 7.52 5.18 -3.95
N GLU A 19 8.24 4.62 -4.93
CA GLU A 19 8.36 3.18 -5.11
C GLU A 19 8.92 2.51 -3.85
N GLU A 20 10.03 3.02 -3.33
CA GLU A 20 10.67 2.50 -2.11
C GLU A 20 9.67 2.49 -0.94
N MET A 21 8.99 3.61 -0.69
CA MET A 21 8.00 3.70 0.39
C MET A 21 6.85 2.70 0.23
N VAL A 22 6.32 2.52 -0.99
CA VAL A 22 5.22 1.57 -1.25
C VAL A 22 5.68 0.13 -1.03
N VAL A 23 6.88 -0.23 -1.49
CA VAL A 23 7.44 -1.58 -1.35
C VAL A 23 7.74 -1.89 0.12
N GLU A 24 8.32 -0.95 0.85
CA GLU A 24 8.56 -1.09 2.29
C GLU A 24 7.26 -1.22 3.06
N PHE A 25 6.27 -0.38 2.77
CA PHE A 25 4.98 -0.46 3.44
C PHE A 25 4.26 -1.78 3.12
N HIS A 26 4.28 -2.23 1.87
CA HIS A 26 3.69 -3.52 1.49
C HIS A 26 4.37 -4.70 2.20
N ARG A 27 5.68 -4.64 2.45
CA ARG A 27 6.38 -5.63 3.30
C ARG A 27 5.81 -5.62 4.73
N SER A 28 5.60 -4.44 5.32
CA SER A 28 5.00 -4.31 6.66
C SER A 28 3.56 -4.83 6.71
N VAL A 29 2.77 -4.57 5.65
CA VAL A 29 1.42 -5.12 5.48
C VAL A 29 1.46 -6.65 5.49
N ASN A 30 2.39 -7.28 4.77
CA ASN A 30 2.51 -8.74 4.77
C ASN A 30 2.80 -9.31 6.17
N ALA A 31 3.72 -8.71 6.91
CA ALA A 31 4.00 -9.12 8.30
C ALA A 31 2.77 -8.96 9.21
N THR A 32 2.00 -7.89 8.99
CA THR A 32 0.73 -7.66 9.71
C THR A 32 -0.32 -8.72 9.36
N LEU A 33 -0.44 -9.10 8.08
CA LEU A 33 -1.37 -10.13 7.61
C LEU A 33 -1.05 -11.52 8.17
N GLU A 34 0.23 -11.87 8.31
CA GLU A 34 0.64 -13.12 8.96
C GLU A 34 0.16 -13.17 10.42
N THR A 35 0.34 -12.07 11.16
CA THR A 35 -0.12 -11.95 12.56
C THR A 35 -1.64 -11.99 12.64
N PHE A 36 -2.32 -11.19 11.81
CA PHE A 36 -3.78 -11.14 11.69
C PHE A 36 -4.38 -12.52 11.43
N LEU A 37 -3.80 -13.30 10.50
CA LEU A 37 -4.29 -14.63 10.18
C LEU A 37 -4.24 -15.57 11.39
N ASN A 38 -3.16 -15.51 12.18
CA ASN A 38 -3.02 -16.31 13.38
C ASN A 38 -4.04 -15.90 14.46
N GLU A 39 -4.23 -14.60 14.65
CA GLU A 39 -5.23 -14.08 15.59
C GLU A 39 -6.66 -14.42 15.17
N SER A 40 -6.98 -14.28 13.88
CA SER A 40 -8.28 -14.63 13.31
C SER A 40 -8.60 -16.12 13.49
N LYS A 41 -7.62 -17.01 13.25
CA LYS A 41 -7.77 -18.45 13.53
C LYS A 41 -7.98 -18.72 15.01
N THR A 42 -7.27 -18.00 15.88
CA THR A 42 -7.40 -18.14 17.33
C THR A 42 -8.79 -17.72 17.80
N LEU A 43 -9.26 -16.56 17.33
CA LEU A 43 -10.61 -16.03 17.59
C LEU A 43 -11.69 -17.02 17.13
N TYR A 44 -11.56 -17.57 15.92
CA TYR A 44 -12.48 -18.59 15.41
C TYR A 44 -12.47 -19.85 16.28
N THR A 45 -11.30 -20.30 16.73
CA THR A 45 -11.15 -21.52 17.54
C THR A 45 -11.88 -21.40 18.89
N GLN A 46 -12.04 -20.19 19.43
CA GLN A 46 -12.82 -19.96 20.65
C GLN A 46 -14.28 -20.43 20.50
N THR A 47 -14.85 -20.35 19.29
CA THR A 47 -16.25 -20.75 19.04
C THR A 47 -16.50 -22.26 19.23
N ASN A 48 -15.44 -23.07 19.31
CA ASN A 48 -15.54 -24.51 19.60
C ASN A 48 -15.88 -24.82 21.06
N TYR A 49 -15.76 -23.87 21.97
CA TYR A 49 -16.09 -24.06 23.38
C TYR A 49 -17.54 -23.67 23.65
N VAL A 50 -18.32 -24.53 24.31
CA VAL A 50 -19.75 -24.26 24.60
C VAL A 50 -19.95 -22.98 25.43
N ASN A 51 -18.97 -22.63 26.25
CA ASN A 51 -18.98 -21.48 27.15
C ASN A 51 -18.15 -20.29 26.64
N TYR A 52 -17.84 -20.23 25.35
CA TYR A 52 -17.11 -19.08 24.82
C TYR A 52 -17.92 -17.79 24.99
N ASP A 53 -17.21 -16.70 25.26
CA ASP A 53 -17.81 -15.38 25.41
C ASP A 53 -18.11 -14.80 24.02
N GLN A 54 -19.40 -14.71 23.67
CA GLN A 54 -19.82 -14.20 22.37
C GLN A 54 -19.59 -12.69 22.25
N GLU A 55 -19.69 -11.95 23.35
CA GLU A 55 -19.49 -10.50 23.34
C GLU A 55 -18.01 -10.16 23.16
N ASP A 56 -17.12 -10.86 23.87
CA ASP A 56 -15.67 -10.75 23.67
C ASP A 56 -15.26 -11.15 22.24
N TYR A 57 -15.81 -12.26 21.74
CA TYR A 57 -15.58 -12.71 20.36
C TYR A 57 -15.92 -11.60 19.34
N CYS A 58 -17.11 -11.00 19.45
CA CYS A 58 -17.55 -9.96 18.54
C CYS A 58 -16.66 -8.71 18.66
N LYS A 59 -16.42 -8.21 19.88
CA LYS A 59 -15.60 -7.00 20.09
C LYS A 59 -14.18 -7.17 19.56
N ARG A 60 -13.56 -8.33 19.82
CA ARG A 60 -12.21 -8.62 19.35
C ARG A 60 -12.16 -8.75 17.83
N GLY A 61 -13.15 -9.40 17.23
CA GLY A 61 -13.31 -9.48 15.78
C GLY A 61 -13.44 -8.11 15.13
N GLU A 62 -14.37 -7.28 15.62
CA GLU A 62 -14.60 -5.92 15.12
C GLU A 62 -13.32 -5.08 15.13
N LEU A 63 -12.59 -5.08 16.25
CA LEU A 63 -11.33 -4.35 16.37
C LEU A 63 -10.28 -4.84 15.36
N MET A 64 -10.08 -6.16 15.28
CA MET A 64 -9.08 -6.77 14.43
C MET A 64 -9.36 -6.49 12.94
N PHE A 65 -10.62 -6.61 12.51
CA PHE A 65 -11.01 -6.31 11.12
C PHE A 65 -10.98 -4.81 10.81
N ALA A 66 -11.27 -3.93 11.77
CA ALA A 66 -11.10 -2.49 11.60
C ALA A 66 -9.61 -2.13 11.37
N GLN A 67 -8.69 -2.69 12.16
CA GLN A 67 -7.25 -2.49 11.96
C GLN A 67 -6.77 -3.00 10.60
N LEU A 68 -7.27 -4.16 10.16
CA LEU A 68 -6.97 -4.68 8.81
C LEU A 68 -7.47 -3.75 7.71
N MET A 69 -8.68 -3.19 7.86
CA MET A 69 -9.23 -2.25 6.90
C MET A 69 -8.37 -0.99 6.79
N ASP A 70 -7.90 -0.45 7.92
CA ASP A 70 -7.07 0.76 7.96
C ASP A 70 -5.74 0.55 7.24
N ILE A 71 -5.03 -0.56 7.53
CA ILE A 71 -3.73 -0.83 6.90
C ILE A 71 -3.87 -1.16 5.42
N ALA A 72 -4.92 -1.90 5.04
CA ALA A 72 -5.20 -2.23 3.64
C ALA A 72 -5.56 -0.97 2.83
N THR A 73 -6.29 -0.03 3.43
CA THR A 73 -6.64 1.24 2.79
C THR A 73 -5.40 2.11 2.58
N GLN A 74 -4.55 2.26 3.60
CA GLN A 74 -3.28 2.98 3.47
C GLN A 74 -2.39 2.40 2.37
N CYS A 75 -2.26 1.07 2.30
CA CYS A 75 -1.43 0.42 1.27
C CYS A 75 -1.97 0.67 -0.13
N ARG A 76 -3.31 0.58 -0.30
CA ARG A 76 -3.99 0.85 -1.57
C ARG A 76 -3.80 2.30 -2.00
N ASP A 77 -3.89 3.25 -1.08
CA ASP A 77 -3.74 4.68 -1.38
C ASP A 77 -2.29 5.00 -1.79
N MET A 78 -1.29 4.43 -1.12
CA MET A 78 0.12 4.56 -1.53
C MET A 78 0.36 3.98 -2.94
N MET A 79 -0.17 2.80 -3.23
CA MET A 79 -0.08 2.21 -4.58
C MET A 79 -0.79 3.08 -5.63
N ALA A 80 -1.90 3.71 -5.29
CA ALA A 80 -2.60 4.62 -6.18
C ALA A 80 -1.78 5.89 -6.47
N GLU A 81 -1.13 6.47 -5.45
CA GLU A 81 -0.21 7.59 -5.61
C GLU A 81 0.98 7.22 -6.50
N TYR A 82 1.61 6.07 -6.25
CA TYR A 82 2.71 5.58 -7.07
C TYR A 82 2.32 5.47 -8.55
N ARG A 83 1.14 4.91 -8.83
CA ARG A 83 0.62 4.79 -10.19
C ARG A 83 0.39 6.16 -10.86
N ILE A 84 -0.03 7.18 -10.11
CA ILE A 84 -0.19 8.55 -10.64
C ILE A 84 1.18 9.14 -10.99
N LYS A 85 2.19 8.97 -10.12
CA LYS A 85 3.56 9.45 -10.38
C LYS A 85 4.20 8.73 -11.56
N LEU A 86 3.95 7.42 -11.70
CA LEU A 86 4.42 6.63 -12.84
C LEU A 86 3.87 7.17 -14.16
N ALA A 87 2.55 7.41 -14.23
CA ALA A 87 1.93 7.99 -15.42
C ALA A 87 2.47 9.39 -15.75
N LYS A 88 2.82 10.21 -14.73
CA LYS A 88 3.43 11.53 -14.92
C LYS A 88 4.84 11.41 -15.51
N GLU A 89 5.65 10.48 -15.03
CA GLU A 89 7.00 10.21 -15.56
C GLU A 89 6.92 9.77 -17.03
N GLU A 90 6.04 8.80 -17.35
CA GLU A 90 5.84 8.32 -18.73
C GLU A 90 5.45 9.45 -19.70
N MET A 91 4.58 10.37 -19.26
CA MET A 91 4.19 11.54 -20.04
C MET A 91 5.36 12.49 -20.32
N LEU A 92 6.25 12.69 -19.35
CA LEU A 92 7.45 13.51 -19.52
C LEU A 92 8.39 12.81 -20.50
N SER A 93 8.68 11.52 -20.30
CA SER A 93 9.56 10.73 -21.16
C SER A 93 9.08 10.67 -22.62
N CYS A 94 7.76 10.61 -22.87
CA CYS A 94 7.20 10.71 -24.23
C CYS A 94 7.40 12.08 -24.89
N LYS A 95 7.26 13.18 -24.14
CA LYS A 95 7.44 14.54 -24.68
C LYS A 95 8.87 14.80 -25.15
N TYR A 96 9.85 14.18 -24.50
CA TYR A 96 11.27 14.42 -24.75
C TYR A 96 11.95 13.32 -25.59
N SER A 97 11.19 12.36 -26.12
CA SER A 97 11.72 11.39 -27.11
C SER A 97 12.15 12.12 -28.39
N PRO A 98 13.36 11.87 -28.92
CA PRO A 98 13.94 12.61 -30.05
C PRO A 98 13.15 12.49 -31.38
N ASN A 99 12.09 11.68 -31.42
CA ASN A 99 11.19 11.53 -32.56
C ASN A 99 9.93 12.43 -32.50
N SER A 100 9.71 13.22 -31.44
CA SER A 100 8.51 14.08 -31.33
C SER A 100 8.59 15.41 -32.09
N GLN A 101 9.73 15.71 -32.73
CA GLN A 101 9.97 16.91 -33.54
C GLN A 101 10.30 16.63 -35.02
N ARG A 102 9.79 15.54 -35.61
CA ARG A 102 9.84 15.33 -37.07
C ARG A 102 8.46 15.27 -37.68
#